data_AF-A0A7C7PT79-F1
#
_entry.id   AF-A0A7C7PT79-F1
#
_cell.length_a   1.000
_cell.length_b   1.000
_cell.length_c   1.000
_cell.angle_alpha   90.00
_cell.angle_beta   90.00
_cell.angle_gamma   90.00
#
_symmetry.space_group_name_H-M   'P 1'
#
loop_
_entity.id
_entity.type
_entity.pdbx_description
1 polymer ?
#
loop_
_entity_poly.entity_id
_entity_poly.type
_entity_poly.pdbx_seq_one_letter_code
_entity_poly.pdbx_strand_id
1 'polypeptide(L)'
;MAEPRQEVSFLDRPIARVCALGVALLMVAVLGIMHRDDLFPPEAAAPAADDPVARCLAERAADIDGMVEEGTITAAQADLFKSRAEALCQAQAGGGSGPPLPPQ
;
A
#
# COMPACT_ATOMS: atom_id res chain seq x y z
N MET A 1 -59.64 -7.83 6.17
CA MET A 1 -59.05 -8.99 6.88
C MET A 1 -57.55 -8.81 6.75
N ALA A 2 -56.87 -8.53 7.86
CA ALA A 2 -55.44 -8.23 7.86
C ALA A 2 -54.66 -9.54 7.72
N GLU A 3 -53.94 -9.68 6.62
CA GLU A 3 -53.06 -10.81 6.37
C GLU A 3 -51.81 -10.65 7.27
N PRO A 4 -51.45 -11.62 8.11
CA PRO A 4 -50.25 -11.52 8.93
C PRO A 4 -49.03 -11.58 8.01
N ARG A 5 -48.33 -10.46 7.90
CA ARG A 5 -47.05 -10.33 7.20
C ARG A 5 -46.04 -11.25 7.87
N GLN A 6 -45.89 -12.47 7.33
CA GLN A 6 -44.96 -13.45 7.86
C GLN A 6 -43.53 -13.06 7.46
N GLU A 7 -42.96 -12.08 8.15
CA GLU A 7 -41.52 -11.82 8.15
C GLU A 7 -40.84 -12.95 8.92
N VAL A 8 -40.65 -14.09 8.25
CA VAL A 8 -39.58 -15.00 8.65
C VAL A 8 -38.28 -14.22 8.48
N SER A 9 -37.74 -13.74 9.59
CA SER A 9 -36.44 -13.06 9.67
C SER A 9 -35.37 -13.98 9.07
N PHE A 10 -35.11 -13.82 7.77
CA PHE A 10 -34.07 -14.55 7.03
C PHE A 10 -32.68 -14.34 7.66
N LEU A 11 -32.52 -13.26 8.44
CA LEU A 11 -31.34 -12.92 9.23
C LEU A 11 -31.23 -13.65 10.58
N ASP A 12 -32.27 -14.31 11.09
CA ASP A 12 -32.24 -15.02 12.40
C ASP A 12 -31.89 -16.50 12.32
N ARG A 13 -31.60 -17.02 11.12
CA ARG A 13 -31.16 -18.41 10.98
C ARG A 13 -29.73 -18.53 11.55
N PRO A 14 -29.45 -19.43 12.51
CA PRO A 14 -28.10 -19.60 13.07
C PRO A 14 -27.06 -19.90 11.98
N ILE A 15 -27.48 -20.57 10.90
CA ILE A 15 -26.66 -20.83 9.72
C ILE A 15 -26.25 -19.52 9.01
N ALA A 16 -27.17 -18.55 8.89
CA ALA A 16 -26.87 -17.26 8.27
C ALA A 16 -25.85 -16.47 9.11
N ARG A 17 -25.95 -16.54 10.44
CA ARG A 17 -24.96 -15.93 11.34
C ARG A 17 -23.57 -16.58 11.20
N VAL A 18 -23.50 -17.90 11.07
CA VAL A 18 -22.24 -18.62 10.83
C VAL A 18 -21.66 -18.25 9.46
N CYS A 19 -22.47 -18.16 8.42
CA CYS A 19 -22.01 -17.69 7.10
C CYS A 19 -21.48 -16.26 7.16
N ALA A 20 -22.19 -15.34 7.82
CA ALA A 20 -21.76 -13.95 7.97
C ALA A 20 -20.42 -13.85 8.72
N LEU A 21 -20.27 -14.57 9.84
CA LEU A 21 -19.02 -14.63 10.58
C LEU A 21 -17.90 -15.26 9.74
N GLY A 22 -18.20 -16.30 8.97
CA GLY A 22 -17.24 -16.92 8.06
C GLY A 22 -16.71 -15.94 7.00
N VAL A 23 -17.61 -15.19 6.36
CA VAL A 23 -17.23 -14.16 5.37
C VAL A 23 -16.44 -13.03 6.03
N ALA A 24 -16.85 -12.58 7.22
CA ALA A 24 -16.12 -11.54 7.96
C ALA A 24 -14.70 -12.00 8.31
N LEU A 25 -14.53 -13.22 8.84
CA LEU A 25 -13.23 -13.80 9.15
C LEU A 25 -12.37 -14.00 7.89
N LEU A 26 -12.98 -14.41 6.79
CA LEU A 26 -12.28 -14.55 5.50
C LEU A 26 -11.74 -13.19 5.05
N MET A 27 -12.54 -12.12 5.10
CA MET A 27 -12.10 -10.78 4.72
C MET A 27 -10.98 -10.27 5.62
N VAL A 28 -11.09 -10.47 6.94
CA VAL A 28 -10.03 -10.12 7.88
C VAL A 28 -8.75 -10.90 7.59
N ALA A 29 -8.85 -12.19 7.28
CA ALA A 29 -7.68 -13.01 6.92
C ALA A 29 -7.03 -12.54 5.62
N VAL A 30 -7.81 -12.23 4.58
CA VAL A 30 -7.30 -11.69 3.32
C VAL A 30 -6.60 -10.35 3.54
N LEU A 31 -7.23 -9.43 4.28
CA LEU A 31 -6.61 -8.14 4.62
C LEU A 31 -5.33 -8.32 5.44
N GLY A 32 -5.34 -9.24 6.41
CA GLY A 32 -4.17 -9.56 7.22
C GLY A 32 -3.03 -10.19 6.41
N ILE A 33 -3.33 -10.91 5.32
CA ILE A 33 -2.31 -11.43 4.40
C ILE A 33 -1.75 -10.28 3.54
N MET A 34 -2.61 -9.42 2.99
CA MET A 34 -2.19 -8.29 2.15
C MET A 34 -1.37 -7.25 2.91
N HIS A 35 -1.75 -6.98 4.16
CA HIS A 35 -1.06 -6.02 5.04
C HIS A 35 -0.19 -6.72 6.09
N ARG A 36 0.24 -7.95 5.83
CA ARG A 36 1.06 -8.70 6.79
C ARG A 36 2.33 -7.95 7.14
N ASP A 37 2.97 -7.35 6.14
CA ASP A 37 4.23 -6.62 6.31
C ASP A 37 4.04 -5.27 7.03
N ASP A 38 2.85 -4.67 6.96
CA ASP A 38 2.47 -3.44 7.66
C ASP A 38 2.11 -3.72 9.14
N LEU A 39 1.41 -4.83 9.39
CA LEU A 39 0.97 -5.27 10.72
C LEU A 39 2.10 -5.94 11.52
N PHE A 40 3.00 -6.63 10.82
CA PHE A 40 4.16 -7.31 11.38
C PHE A 40 5.41 -6.83 10.64
N PRO A 41 5.79 -5.54 10.79
CA PRO A 41 7.00 -5.05 10.20
C PRO A 41 8.15 -5.90 10.74
N PRO A 42 8.94 -6.56 9.88
CA PRO A 42 10.13 -7.27 10.34
C PRO A 42 11.01 -6.24 11.07
N GLU A 43 11.42 -6.57 12.31
CA GLU A 43 12.45 -5.78 13.01
C GLU A 43 13.57 -5.49 12.01
N ALA A 44 13.80 -4.20 11.75
CA ALA A 44 14.56 -3.68 10.62
C ALA A 44 15.79 -4.55 10.30
N ALA A 45 15.60 -5.56 9.45
CA ALA A 45 16.70 -6.22 8.80
C ALA A 45 17.32 -5.13 7.95
N ALA A 46 18.59 -4.80 8.23
CA ALA A 46 19.33 -3.81 7.48
C ALA A 46 19.00 -3.98 5.99
N PRO A 47 18.57 -2.91 5.30
CA PRO A 47 18.17 -3.00 3.91
C PRO A 47 19.29 -3.72 3.16
N ALA A 48 18.95 -4.79 2.45
CA ALA A 48 19.92 -5.52 1.66
C ALA A 48 20.68 -4.49 0.81
N ALA A 49 21.98 -4.34 1.05
CA ALA A 49 22.79 -3.22 0.55
C ALA A 49 22.87 -3.16 -0.99
N ASP A 50 22.34 -4.17 -1.67
CA ASP A 50 22.39 -4.34 -3.12
C ASP A 50 21.03 -4.15 -3.84
N ASP A 51 19.98 -3.65 -3.17
CA ASP A 51 18.74 -3.31 -3.91
C ASP A 51 18.91 -1.99 -4.69
N PRO A 52 18.96 -2.03 -6.04
CA PRO A 52 19.13 -0.82 -6.85
C PRO A 52 17.96 0.17 -6.69
N VAL A 53 16.75 -0.31 -6.35
CA VAL A 53 15.59 0.54 -6.10
C VAL A 53 15.76 1.29 -4.79
N ALA A 54 16.12 0.59 -3.71
CA ALA A 54 16.35 1.19 -2.40
C ALA A 54 17.44 2.27 -2.44
N ARG A 55 18.53 2.03 -3.20
CA ARG A 55 19.60 3.02 -3.37
C ARG A 55 19.13 4.26 -4.13
N CYS A 56 18.40 4.06 -5.23
CA CYS A 56 17.81 5.16 -6.00
C CYS A 56 16.85 6.00 -5.15
N LEU A 57 16.00 5.34 -4.36
CA LEU A 57 15.05 6.03 -3.49
C LEU A 57 15.75 6.77 -2.35
N ALA A 58 16.79 6.18 -1.74
CA ALA A 58 17.55 6.81 -0.66
C ALA A 58 18.24 8.10 -1.10
N GLU A 59 18.87 8.11 -2.28
CA GLU A 59 19.50 9.31 -2.85
C GLU A 59 18.46 10.41 -3.07
N ARG A 60 17.32 10.08 -3.69
CA ARG A 60 16.26 11.05 -3.96
C ARG A 60 15.54 11.54 -2.71
N ALA A 61 15.36 10.67 -1.71
CA ALA A 61 14.76 11.04 -0.45
C ALA A 61 15.64 12.03 0.32
N ALA A 62 16.97 11.84 0.30
CA ALA A 62 17.92 12.76 0.92
C ALA A 62 17.86 14.16 0.29
N ASP A 63 17.80 14.26 -1.04
CA ASP A 63 17.63 15.56 -1.73
C ASP A 63 16.32 16.24 -1.32
N ILE A 64 15.22 15.48 -1.25
CA ILE A 64 13.91 16.00 -0.86
C ILE A 64 13.90 16.48 0.59
N ASP A 65 14.53 15.73 1.50
CA ASP A 65 14.64 16.10 2.91
C ASP A 65 15.48 17.37 3.07
N GLY A 66 16.57 17.52 2.31
CA GLY A 66 17.33 18.78 2.23
C GLY A 66 16.46 19.96 1.81
N MET A 67 15.60 19.80 0.80
CA MET A 67 14.67 20.87 0.38
C MET A 67 13.62 21.21 1.45
N VAL A 68 13.25 20.27 2.33
CA VAL A 68 12.37 20.53 3.48
C VAL A 68 13.12 21.30 4.56
N GLU A 69 14.35 20.91 4.87
CA GLU A 69 15.20 21.61 5.84
C GLU A 69 15.51 23.05 5.42
N GLU A 70 15.72 23.27 4.12
CA GLU A 70 15.90 24.58 3.52
C GLU A 70 14.60 25.41 3.46
N GLY A 71 13.44 24.79 3.75
CA GLY A 71 12.13 25.44 3.70
C GLY A 71 11.62 25.70 2.27
N THR A 72 12.27 25.14 1.26
CA THR A 72 11.89 25.26 -0.15
C THR A 72 10.57 24.54 -0.44
N ILE A 73 10.30 23.44 0.27
CA ILE A 73 9.05 22.68 0.17
C ILE A 73 8.49 22.32 1.55
N THR A 74 7.18 22.14 1.65
CA THR A 74 6.53 21.67 2.88
C THR A 74 6.63 20.16 3.02
N ALA A 75 6.56 19.62 4.24
CA ALA A 75 6.54 18.17 4.49
C ALA A 75 5.48 17.42 3.65
N ALA A 76 4.26 17.97 3.51
CA ALA A 76 3.22 17.36 2.67
C ALA A 76 3.58 17.29 1.17
N GLN A 77 4.42 18.20 0.68
CA GLN A 77 4.93 18.16 -0.69
C GLN A 77 6.08 17.16 -0.82
N ALA A 78 6.91 17.04 0.23
CA ALA A 78 7.96 16.03 0.30
C ALA A 78 7.40 14.61 0.16
N ASP A 79 6.29 14.30 0.82
CA ASP A 79 5.63 12.99 0.71
C ASP A 79 5.16 12.70 -0.73
N LEU A 80 4.62 13.71 -1.42
CA LEU A 80 4.23 13.58 -2.83
C LEU A 80 5.45 13.39 -3.75
N PHE A 81 6.58 14.01 -3.43
CA PHE A 81 7.81 13.81 -4.20
C PHE A 81 8.45 12.45 -3.95
N LYS A 82 8.44 11.97 -2.70
CA LYS A 82 8.95 10.64 -2.32
C LYS A 82 8.15 9.53 -2.99
N SER A 83 6.82 9.62 -3.02
CA SER A 83 5.98 8.63 -3.71
C SER A 83 6.20 8.59 -5.23
N ARG A 84 6.43 9.74 -5.87
CA ARG A 84 6.80 9.79 -7.30
C ARG A 84 8.19 9.24 -7.56
N ALA A 85 9.15 9.53 -6.67
CA ALA A 85 10.51 9.00 -6.76
C ALA A 85 10.53 7.48 -6.65
N GLU A 86 9.71 6.90 -5.77
CA GLU A 86 9.55 5.45 -5.65
C GLU A 86 9.06 4.82 -6.96
N ALA A 87 7.99 5.36 -7.55
CA ALA A 87 7.47 4.86 -8.83
C ALA A 87 8.51 4.95 -9.96
N LEU A 88 9.32 6.01 -9.98
CA LEU A 88 10.38 6.21 -10.95
C LEU A 88 11.55 5.24 -10.75
N CYS A 89 11.95 4.98 -9.49
CA CYS A 89 12.99 4.01 -9.17
C CYS A 89 12.55 2.57 -9.46
N GLN A 90 11.29 2.22 -9.18
CA GLN A 90 10.71 0.92 -9.54
C GLN A 90 10.66 0.73 -11.06
N ALA A 91 10.28 1.77 -11.82
CA ALA A 91 10.29 1.72 -13.28
C ALA A 91 11.70 1.56 -13.87
N GLN A 92 12.72 2.17 -13.27
CA GLN A 92 14.11 2.01 -13.69
C GLN A 92 14.67 0.62 -13.41
N ALA A 93 14.31 0.01 -12.27
CA ALA A 93 14.75 -1.35 -11.95
C ALA A 93 14.06 -2.43 -12.79
N GLY A 94 12.81 -2.20 -13.22
CA GLY A 94 12.11 -3.06 -14.16
C GLY A 94 12.46 -2.86 -15.65
N GLY A 95 13.21 -1.80 -15.98
CA GLY A 95 13.42 -1.33 -17.35
C GLY A 95 14.87 -1.04 -17.69
N GLY A 96 15.81 -1.89 -17.24
CA GLY A 96 17.24 -1.68 -17.47
C GLY A 96 17.63 -1.59 -18.95
N SER A 97 17.64 -0.38 -19.53
CA SER A 97 18.66 0.18 -20.45
C SER A 97 18.21 1.52 -21.07
N GLY A 98 18.53 2.63 -20.39
CA GLY A 98 18.63 3.98 -20.98
C GLY A 98 17.32 4.75 -21.21
N PRO A 99 17.35 6.10 -21.14
CA PRO A 99 16.22 6.92 -21.56
C PRO A 99 15.95 6.70 -23.06
N PRO A 100 14.69 6.65 -23.52
CA PRO A 100 14.40 6.67 -24.95
C PRO A 100 14.97 7.98 -25.54
N LEU A 101 15.84 7.86 -26.54
CA LEU A 101 16.33 9.01 -27.30
C LEU A 101 15.12 9.77 -27.87
N PRO A 102 15.11 11.12 -27.83
CA PRO A 102 14.07 11.89 -28.50
C PRO A 102 14.13 11.62 -30.02
N PRO A 103 12.98 11.40 -30.70
CA PRO A 103 12.94 11.39 -32.15
C PRO A 103 13.30 12.78 -32.69
N GLN A 104 14.25 12.82 -33.61
CA GLN A 104 14.66 14.01 -34.36
C GLN A 104 13.53 14.50 -35.28
#